data_AF-A0A973GAE7-F1
#
_entry.id   AF-A0A973GAE7-F1
#
_cell.length_a   1.000
_cell.length_b   1.000
_cell.length_c   1.000
_cell.angle_alpha   90.00
_cell.angle_beta   90.00
_cell.angle_gamma   90.00
#
_symmetry.space_group_name_H-M   'P 1'
#
loop_
_entity.id
_entity.type
_entity.pdbx_description
1 polymer ?
#
loop_
_entity_poly.entity_id
_entity_poly.type
_entity_poly.pdbx_seq_one_letter_code
_entity_poly.pdbx_strand_id
1 'polypeptide(L)'
;MNPRTSARLSTGRPTFVAPRTSLCRSTPWAVGAALSVVLALGGAAPAAQAATARASTPTVAVASHSSADVSAYVTAVYQDLFGRSPDPAGLETWTAALAAGTPRGAVANSITSSAEYRGGLIRGVYNDFLGRAPDPTGAANWLAAMGAGLTIQQMEGGFLASQEYFSQAGATNAGWVATLYQDVLHRDAGASEVPFWVHELDLGADRAAVARGFLISTERLSTVIDGYYQHLLGRGIDPAGLQTWVSAIQQGARTEAIIGGIVASDEYAAANGGAQAVTSTPPVAPTSTVIPAPAPAPAPAPAPAPAPAPAPPVATGFPGASTTGVPAGVNLTPYTGPSRITEPGTVIDSQLITTPLVITAGAHDVTIRNSRISAEGFWLVLNDEGATNLQIIDTELDGKGNTSNDAAVAGRNYTLTRVNIHSTVDGLKLGDDVTVQDSYIHDLVMTSGSHNDGLQSLGSDNVTIRHNTVLVPGGSTSAIILSTGSAWSMKHIVIDNNLLGGGAYTVYGGYQTGVDVLSRVSDVVISNNRISTTINPRGGVYGPFASVDKPA
;
A
#
# COMPACT_ATOMS: atom_id res chain seq x y z
N MET A 1 -60.37 30.64 -3.27
CA MET A 1 -59.03 31.25 -3.37
C MET A 1 -57.98 30.16 -3.15
N ASN A 2 -56.97 30.12 -4.01
CA ASN A 2 -55.74 29.32 -4.00
C ASN A 2 -54.67 30.28 -4.63
N PRO A 3 -53.34 30.06 -4.60
CA PRO A 3 -52.52 29.03 -3.97
C PRO A 3 -51.53 29.68 -2.94
N ARG A 4 -50.40 29.14 -2.47
CA ARG A 4 -49.52 28.02 -2.89
C ARG A 4 -48.88 27.31 -1.70
N THR A 5 -48.90 25.98 -1.72
CA THR A 5 -47.81 25.14 -1.22
C THR A 5 -46.57 25.31 -2.10
N SER A 6 -45.38 25.52 -1.53
CA SER A 6 -44.12 25.43 -2.27
C SER A 6 -43.33 24.21 -1.82
N ALA A 7 -43.30 23.18 -2.66
CA ALA A 7 -42.23 22.19 -2.59
C ALA A 7 -40.88 22.89 -2.83
N ARG A 8 -39.82 22.40 -2.19
CA ARG A 8 -38.44 22.65 -2.66
C ARG A 8 -37.87 21.31 -3.07
N LEU A 9 -37.66 21.14 -4.38
CA LEU A 9 -37.05 19.92 -4.90
C LEU A 9 -35.64 19.77 -4.34
N SER A 10 -35.35 18.60 -3.77
CA SER A 10 -33.98 18.13 -3.67
C SER A 10 -33.49 17.83 -5.08
N THR A 11 -32.73 18.74 -5.66
CA THR A 11 -32.00 18.48 -6.91
C THR A 11 -30.57 18.10 -6.55
N GLY A 12 -30.32 16.79 -6.49
CA GLY A 12 -28.96 16.28 -6.45
C GLY A 12 -28.18 16.76 -7.67
N ARG A 13 -26.95 17.25 -7.44
CA ARG A 13 -25.93 17.42 -8.47
C ARG A 13 -24.62 16.87 -7.92
N PRO A 14 -23.93 15.98 -8.66
CA PRO A 14 -22.60 15.53 -8.27
C PRO A 14 -21.60 16.66 -8.51
N THR A 15 -20.85 17.05 -7.48
CA THR A 15 -19.69 17.94 -7.62
C THR A 15 -18.41 17.12 -7.55
N PHE A 16 -18.02 16.57 -8.70
CA PHE A 16 -16.65 16.12 -8.92
C PHE A 16 -15.72 17.34 -8.87
N VAL A 17 -14.69 17.31 -8.02
CA VAL A 17 -13.66 18.35 -7.95
C VAL A 17 -12.29 17.70 -8.13
N ALA A 18 -11.85 17.64 -9.39
CA ALA A 18 -10.43 17.67 -9.69
C ALA A 18 -9.85 19.04 -9.24
N PRO A 19 -8.56 19.15 -8.89
CA PRO A 19 -7.98 20.40 -8.39
C PRO A 19 -8.17 21.53 -9.40
N ARG A 20 -8.91 22.57 -8.99
CA ARG A 20 -9.18 23.75 -9.82
C ARG A 20 -7.95 24.66 -9.87
N THR A 21 -7.04 24.38 -10.80
CA THR A 21 -6.23 25.43 -11.40
C THR A 21 -7.14 26.32 -12.26
N SER A 22 -7.39 27.55 -11.83
CA SER A 22 -7.92 28.58 -12.74
C SER A 22 -7.42 29.96 -12.35
N LEU A 23 -6.66 30.56 -13.27
CA LEU A 23 -6.09 31.88 -13.14
C LEU A 23 -7.14 32.98 -13.00
N CYS A 24 -6.80 34.05 -12.27
CA CYS A 24 -7.11 35.41 -12.71
C CYS A 24 -5.98 36.38 -12.35
N ARG A 25 -5.90 37.50 -13.07
CA ARG A 25 -4.69 38.33 -13.24
C ARG A 25 -4.58 39.46 -12.20
N SER A 26 -3.36 39.75 -11.71
CA SER A 26 -2.77 41.11 -11.78
C SER A 26 -1.32 41.23 -11.26
N THR A 27 -0.41 41.64 -12.15
CA THR A 27 0.86 42.39 -11.94
C THR A 27 2.03 41.77 -11.13
N PRO A 28 3.30 42.09 -11.47
CA PRO A 28 4.47 41.33 -11.02
C PRO A 28 5.28 42.03 -9.93
N TRP A 29 5.96 41.25 -9.08
CA TRP A 29 7.16 41.69 -8.36
C TRP A 29 8.35 40.79 -8.75
N ALA A 30 9.44 41.43 -9.17
CA ALA A 30 10.68 40.76 -9.52
C ALA A 30 11.64 40.76 -8.33
N VAL A 31 12.23 39.60 -8.02
CA VAL A 31 13.49 39.49 -7.29
C VAL A 31 14.30 38.41 -7.99
N GLY A 32 15.43 38.78 -8.59
CA GLY A 32 16.31 37.84 -9.29
C GLY A 32 17.39 37.26 -8.36
N ALA A 33 17.76 36.00 -8.60
CA ALA A 33 19.03 35.44 -8.16
C ALA A 33 19.48 34.42 -9.21
N ALA A 34 20.58 34.72 -9.91
CA ALA A 34 21.16 33.82 -10.90
C ALA A 34 22.01 32.73 -10.21
N LEU A 35 22.01 31.52 -10.77
CA LEU A 35 22.94 30.47 -10.37
C LEU A 35 23.70 29.98 -11.61
N SER A 36 24.93 30.48 -11.78
CA SER A 36 25.79 30.11 -12.90
C SER A 36 26.60 28.86 -12.58
N VAL A 37 26.57 27.86 -13.45
CA VAL A 37 27.55 26.76 -13.48
C VAL A 37 28.42 26.92 -14.72
N VAL A 38 29.73 26.99 -14.51
CA VAL A 38 30.73 27.12 -15.59
C VAL A 38 31.39 25.76 -15.81
N LEU A 39 31.41 25.28 -17.05
CA LEU A 39 32.36 24.26 -17.50
C LEU A 39 32.96 24.69 -18.84
N ALA A 40 34.29 24.69 -18.94
CA ALA A 40 35.01 25.21 -20.09
C ALA A 40 35.25 24.14 -21.17
N LEU A 41 35.11 24.54 -22.45
CA LEU A 41 35.47 23.74 -23.62
C LEU A 41 36.86 24.11 -24.15
N GLY A 42 37.56 23.15 -24.75
CA GLY A 42 38.82 23.45 -25.45
C GLY A 42 39.36 22.32 -26.35
N GLY A 43 39.39 22.57 -27.67
CA GLY A 43 40.47 22.10 -28.56
C GLY A 43 40.24 20.84 -29.42
N ALA A 44 39.94 21.03 -30.71
CA ALA A 44 40.35 20.13 -31.81
C ALA A 44 41.75 20.57 -32.32
N ALA A 45 42.56 19.87 -33.14
CA ALA A 45 42.37 18.89 -34.23
C ALA A 45 43.80 18.31 -34.61
N PRO A 46 44.09 17.70 -35.79
CA PRO A 46 43.38 16.69 -36.61
C PRO A 46 44.24 15.45 -37.05
N ALA A 47 43.56 14.42 -37.56
CA ALA A 47 43.90 13.50 -38.67
C ALA A 47 45.22 12.68 -38.75
N ALA A 48 45.03 11.35 -38.83
CA ALA A 48 45.76 10.46 -39.75
C ALA A 48 44.81 9.34 -40.22
N GLN A 49 44.93 8.91 -41.49
CA GLN A 49 43.91 8.09 -42.17
C GLN A 49 44.48 6.73 -42.61
N ALA A 50 43.81 5.64 -42.26
CA ALA A 50 44.13 4.29 -42.76
C ALA A 50 42.82 3.52 -43.01
N ALA A 51 42.54 3.22 -44.27
CA ALA A 51 41.30 2.55 -44.67
C ALA A 51 41.42 1.02 -44.54
N THR A 52 40.49 0.39 -43.83
CA THR A 52 40.15 -1.03 -44.02
C THR A 52 38.64 -1.18 -43.99
N ALA A 53 38.07 -1.79 -45.03
CA ALA A 53 36.64 -2.04 -45.11
C ALA A 53 36.27 -3.23 -44.21
N ARG A 54 35.33 -3.03 -43.29
CA ARG A 54 34.62 -4.10 -42.57
C ARG A 54 33.12 -3.81 -42.51
N ALA A 55 32.35 -4.88 -42.44
CA ALA A 55 30.92 -4.89 -42.73
C ALA A 55 30.10 -3.95 -41.82
N SER A 56 29.11 -3.30 -42.44
CA SER A 56 28.14 -2.45 -41.75
C SER A 56 27.23 -3.28 -40.85
N THR A 57 27.55 -3.36 -39.55
CA THR A 57 26.54 -3.62 -38.53
C THR A 57 25.54 -2.46 -38.53
N PRO A 58 24.22 -2.71 -38.46
CA PRO A 58 23.26 -1.61 -38.29
C PRO A 58 23.47 -0.98 -36.91
N THR A 59 24.04 0.21 -36.89
CA THR A 59 24.04 1.05 -35.68
C THR A 59 22.59 1.35 -35.32
N VAL A 60 22.12 0.85 -34.18
CA VAL A 60 20.87 1.34 -33.60
C VAL A 60 21.13 2.80 -33.23
N ALA A 61 20.61 3.71 -34.05
CA ALA A 61 20.64 5.12 -33.74
C ALA A 61 19.77 5.35 -32.50
N VAL A 62 20.40 5.59 -31.35
CA VAL A 62 19.71 6.16 -30.20
C VAL A 62 19.15 7.50 -30.66
N ALA A 63 17.82 7.64 -30.67
CA ALA A 63 17.19 8.86 -31.16
C ALA A 63 17.62 10.05 -30.30
N SER A 64 18.47 10.90 -30.87
CA SER A 64 18.78 12.22 -30.31
C SER A 64 17.47 13.01 -30.29
N HIS A 65 16.91 13.21 -29.10
CA HIS A 65 15.73 14.05 -28.92
C HIS A 65 16.05 15.45 -29.47
N SER A 66 15.13 16.01 -30.25
CA SER A 66 15.34 17.33 -30.84
C SER A 66 15.37 18.39 -29.72
N SER A 67 16.03 19.53 -29.97
CA SER A 67 15.99 20.65 -29.01
C SER A 67 14.57 21.20 -28.81
N ALA A 68 13.65 20.97 -29.76
CA ALA A 68 12.23 21.27 -29.59
C ALA A 68 11.53 20.28 -28.65
N ASP A 69 11.86 18.99 -28.73
CA ASP A 69 11.31 17.91 -27.88
C ASP A 69 11.67 18.16 -26.41
N VAL A 70 12.94 18.51 -26.16
CA VAL A 70 13.45 18.84 -24.81
C VAL A 70 12.78 20.12 -24.28
N SER A 71 12.60 21.14 -25.13
CA SER A 71 11.94 22.39 -24.77
C SER A 71 10.45 22.20 -24.45
N ALA A 72 9.76 21.35 -25.21
CA ALA A 72 8.36 20.97 -24.97
C ALA A 72 8.22 20.23 -23.63
N TYR A 73 9.08 19.23 -23.37
CA TYR A 73 9.15 18.54 -22.08
C TYR A 73 9.37 19.51 -20.90
N VAL A 74 10.36 20.40 -20.96
CA VAL A 74 10.60 21.38 -19.88
C VAL A 74 9.40 22.31 -19.69
N THR A 75 8.74 22.70 -20.78
CA THR A 75 7.54 23.55 -20.73
C THR A 75 6.36 22.84 -20.04
N ALA A 76 6.14 21.56 -20.31
CA ALA A 76 5.12 20.75 -19.65
C ALA A 76 5.40 20.58 -18.15
N VAL A 77 6.63 20.22 -17.76
CA VAL A 77 7.02 20.11 -16.34
C VAL A 77 6.73 21.40 -15.57
N TYR A 78 7.01 22.56 -16.19
CA TYR A 78 6.71 23.85 -15.57
C TYR A 78 5.19 24.13 -15.50
N GLN A 79 4.45 23.77 -16.55
CA GLN A 79 3.00 23.98 -16.59
C GLN A 79 2.26 23.11 -15.56
N ASP A 80 2.68 21.86 -15.36
CA ASP A 80 2.05 20.94 -14.41
C ASP A 80 2.45 21.25 -12.96
N LEU A 81 3.74 21.54 -12.69
CA LEU A 81 4.23 21.75 -11.32
C LEU A 81 4.03 23.18 -10.80
N PHE A 82 3.90 24.18 -11.67
CA PHE A 82 3.76 25.60 -11.27
C PHE A 82 2.57 26.32 -11.90
N GLY A 83 1.81 25.68 -12.81
CA GLY A 83 0.69 26.33 -13.51
C GLY A 83 1.11 27.43 -14.49
N ARG A 84 2.40 27.53 -14.83
CA ARG A 84 2.99 28.60 -15.67
C ARG A 84 4.03 28.04 -16.63
N SER A 85 4.30 28.75 -17.73
CA SER A 85 5.47 28.50 -18.57
C SER A 85 6.78 28.84 -17.83
N PRO A 86 7.92 28.21 -18.19
CA PRO A 86 9.23 28.63 -17.72
C PRO A 86 9.57 30.03 -18.28
N ASP A 87 10.40 30.78 -17.56
CA ASP A 87 11.01 31.98 -18.12
C ASP A 87 12.12 31.60 -19.13
N PRO A 88 12.53 32.50 -20.04
CA PRO A 88 13.50 32.17 -21.08
C PRO A 88 14.84 31.65 -20.56
N ALA A 89 15.35 32.18 -19.44
CA ALA A 89 16.63 31.78 -18.89
C ALA A 89 16.55 30.41 -18.19
N GLY A 90 15.46 30.14 -17.46
CA GLY A 90 15.16 28.82 -16.92
C GLY A 90 15.01 27.76 -18.02
N LEU A 91 14.25 28.07 -19.08
CA LEU A 91 14.07 27.17 -20.23
C LEU A 91 15.40 26.86 -20.93
N GLU A 92 16.22 27.88 -21.21
CA GLU A 92 17.56 27.71 -21.80
C GLU A 92 18.45 26.83 -20.90
N THR A 93 18.49 27.12 -19.60
CA THR A 93 19.30 26.38 -18.61
C THR A 93 18.96 24.89 -18.59
N TRP A 94 17.68 24.54 -18.45
CA TRP A 94 17.25 23.14 -18.40
C TRP A 94 17.40 22.42 -19.75
N THR A 95 17.12 23.11 -20.86
CA THR A 95 17.29 22.54 -22.20
C THR A 95 18.76 22.25 -22.50
N ALA A 96 19.67 23.16 -22.14
CA ALA A 96 21.11 22.95 -22.27
C ALA A 96 21.62 21.82 -21.37
N ALA A 97 21.16 21.75 -20.11
CA ALA A 97 21.54 20.68 -19.19
C ALA A 97 21.12 19.29 -19.70
N LEU A 98 19.88 19.15 -20.16
CA LEU A 98 19.35 17.90 -20.73
C LEU A 98 20.07 17.53 -22.04
N ALA A 99 20.33 18.49 -22.93
CA ALA A 99 21.09 18.28 -24.15
C ALA A 99 22.56 17.88 -23.90
N ALA A 100 23.14 18.33 -22.78
CA ALA A 100 24.47 17.91 -22.32
C ALA A 100 24.48 16.53 -21.61
N GLY A 101 23.34 15.82 -21.55
CA GLY A 101 23.24 14.48 -20.97
C GLY A 101 22.90 14.43 -19.48
N THR A 102 22.44 15.54 -18.88
CA THR A 102 21.93 15.52 -17.49
C THR A 102 20.70 14.61 -17.40
N PRO A 103 20.64 13.66 -16.44
CA PRO A 103 19.46 12.80 -16.29
C PRO A 103 18.20 13.61 -15.94
N ARG A 104 17.05 13.26 -16.55
CA ARG A 104 15.74 13.89 -16.24
C ARG A 104 15.43 13.88 -14.74
N GLY A 105 15.78 12.81 -14.02
CA GLY A 105 15.63 12.73 -12.56
C GLY A 105 16.42 13.78 -11.78
N ALA A 106 17.59 14.20 -12.26
CA ALA A 106 18.36 15.26 -11.60
C ALA A 106 17.69 16.64 -11.78
N VAL A 107 17.13 16.90 -12.97
CA VAL A 107 16.32 18.10 -13.25
C VAL A 107 15.05 18.11 -12.40
N ALA A 108 14.31 16.99 -12.39
CA ALA A 108 13.10 16.81 -11.59
C ALA A 108 13.36 17.06 -10.09
N ASN A 109 14.40 16.45 -9.52
CA ASN A 109 14.80 16.65 -8.12
C ASN A 109 15.20 18.11 -7.83
N SER A 110 15.87 18.79 -8.76
CA SER A 110 16.22 20.22 -8.61
C SER A 110 14.98 21.12 -8.61
N ILE A 111 13.95 20.77 -9.38
CA ILE A 111 12.68 21.49 -9.45
C ILE A 111 11.85 21.26 -8.18
N THR A 112 11.63 20.01 -7.76
CA THR A 112 10.78 19.68 -6.59
C THR A 112 11.44 20.02 -5.24
N SER A 113 12.77 20.16 -5.19
CA SER A 113 13.46 20.70 -4.00
C SER A 113 13.58 22.24 -3.97
N SER A 114 13.16 22.93 -5.04
CA SER A 114 13.31 24.39 -5.17
C SER A 114 12.46 25.19 -4.17
N ALA A 115 12.93 26.40 -3.87
CA ALA A 115 12.19 27.34 -3.03
C ALA A 115 10.87 27.82 -3.65
N GLU A 116 10.78 27.87 -4.98
CA GLU A 116 9.53 28.21 -5.67
C GLU A 116 8.49 27.10 -5.48
N TYR A 117 8.87 25.84 -5.71
CA TYR A 117 7.95 24.70 -5.62
C TYR A 117 7.44 24.54 -4.18
N ARG A 118 8.36 24.53 -3.21
CA ARG A 118 8.03 24.44 -1.78
C ARG A 118 7.24 25.65 -1.30
N GLY A 119 7.55 26.86 -1.75
CA GLY A 119 6.77 28.06 -1.47
C GLY A 119 5.35 28.03 -2.07
N GLY A 120 5.17 27.34 -3.21
CA GLY A 120 3.88 27.00 -3.78
C GLY A 120 3.08 26.05 -2.88
N LEU A 121 3.68 24.92 -2.52
CA LEU A 121 3.10 23.90 -1.64
C LEU A 121 2.68 24.48 -0.27
N ILE A 122 3.59 25.20 0.40
CA ILE A 122 3.32 25.85 1.69
C ILE A 122 2.10 26.76 1.57
N ARG A 123 2.01 27.57 0.50
CA ARG A 123 0.87 28.45 0.26
C ARG A 123 -0.43 27.68 0.02
N GLY A 124 -0.39 26.53 -0.65
CA GLY A 124 -1.53 25.61 -0.78
C GLY A 124 -2.04 25.18 0.58
N VAL A 125 -1.21 24.47 1.35
CA VAL A 125 -1.56 23.94 2.68
C VAL A 125 -2.07 25.01 3.66
N TYR A 126 -1.52 26.23 3.61
CA TYR A 126 -2.03 27.38 4.38
C TYR A 126 -3.46 27.79 3.98
N ASN A 127 -3.79 27.82 2.69
CA ASN A 127 -5.14 28.11 2.22
C ASN A 127 -6.10 26.94 2.50
N ASP A 128 -5.66 25.71 2.26
CA ASP A 128 -6.48 24.51 2.32
C ASP A 128 -6.91 24.19 3.76
N PHE A 129 -5.99 24.30 4.74
CA PHE A 129 -6.30 23.99 6.14
C PHE A 129 -6.57 25.22 7.03
N LEU A 130 -6.04 26.41 6.73
CA LEU A 130 -6.23 27.60 7.57
C LEU A 130 -7.03 28.73 6.90
N GLY A 131 -7.44 28.57 5.64
CA GLY A 131 -8.23 29.57 4.91
C GLY A 131 -7.54 30.91 4.65
N ARG A 132 -6.20 30.97 4.77
CA ARG A 132 -5.41 32.22 4.66
C ARG A 132 -4.04 32.01 4.05
N ALA A 133 -3.45 33.09 3.54
CA ALA A 133 -2.05 33.07 3.11
C ALA A 133 -1.05 32.93 4.30
N PRO A 134 0.15 32.36 4.06
CA PRO A 134 1.26 32.45 5.01
C PRO A 134 1.69 33.90 5.23
N ASP A 135 2.11 34.21 6.46
CA ASP A 135 2.95 35.39 6.71
C ASP A 135 4.40 35.12 6.26
N PRO A 136 5.22 36.15 6.01
CA PRO A 136 6.59 35.96 5.52
C PRO A 136 7.50 35.13 6.44
N THR A 137 7.28 35.19 7.76
CA THR A 137 8.10 34.46 8.74
C THR A 137 7.69 32.98 8.78
N GLY A 138 6.39 32.70 8.80
CA GLY A 138 5.84 31.35 8.67
C GLY A 138 6.31 30.66 7.39
N ALA A 139 6.21 31.33 6.23
CA ALA A 139 6.71 30.81 4.96
C ALA A 139 8.22 30.49 4.99
N ALA A 140 9.04 31.40 5.52
CA ALA A 140 10.48 31.20 5.62
C ALA A 140 10.86 30.04 6.56
N ASN A 141 10.16 29.90 7.70
CA ASN A 141 10.40 28.83 8.66
C ASN A 141 10.08 27.45 8.07
N TRP A 142 8.93 27.31 7.40
CA TRP A 142 8.57 26.05 6.74
C TRP A 142 9.53 25.70 5.60
N LEU A 143 9.91 26.69 4.77
CA LEU A 143 10.88 26.48 3.70
C LEU A 143 12.25 26.03 4.24
N ALA A 144 12.72 26.63 5.35
CA ALA A 144 13.96 26.22 6.02
C ALA A 144 13.86 24.80 6.60
N ALA A 145 12.74 24.45 7.22
CA ALA A 145 12.49 23.10 7.75
C ALA A 145 12.47 22.03 6.64
N MET A 146 11.78 22.29 5.52
CA MET A 146 11.82 21.41 4.34
C MET A 146 13.22 21.37 3.69
N GLY A 147 13.99 22.45 3.80
CA GLY A 147 15.42 22.50 3.47
C GLY A 147 16.26 21.53 4.31
N ALA A 148 16.02 21.52 5.63
CA ALA A 148 16.63 20.58 6.58
C ALA A 148 16.07 19.14 6.47
N GLY A 149 15.00 18.93 5.68
CA GLY A 149 14.51 17.63 5.27
C GLY A 149 13.17 17.19 5.86
N LEU A 150 12.45 18.10 6.54
CA LEU A 150 11.07 17.91 6.96
C LEU A 150 10.17 17.59 5.75
N THR A 151 9.36 16.54 5.87
CA THR A 151 8.48 16.02 4.81
C THR A 151 7.19 16.82 4.68
N ILE A 152 6.50 16.70 3.54
CA ILE A 152 5.16 17.28 3.32
C ILE A 152 4.19 16.86 4.42
N GLN A 153 4.11 15.56 4.73
CA GLN A 153 3.22 15.03 5.76
C GLN A 153 3.56 15.53 7.18
N GLN A 154 4.83 15.76 7.49
CA GLN A 154 5.23 16.39 8.76
C GLN A 154 4.86 17.87 8.81
N MET A 155 4.95 18.58 7.67
CA MET A 155 4.51 19.97 7.56
C MET A 155 2.99 20.06 7.76
N GLU A 156 2.21 19.36 6.93
CA GLU A 156 0.75 19.27 7.00
C GLU A 156 0.27 18.88 8.41
N GLY A 157 0.91 17.88 9.04
CA GLY A 157 0.61 17.47 10.41
C GLY A 157 0.81 18.59 11.44
N GLY A 158 1.75 19.50 11.22
CA GLY A 158 1.94 20.70 12.03
C GLY A 158 0.81 21.74 11.89
N PHE A 159 0.22 21.88 10.70
CA PHE A 159 -0.97 22.71 10.47
C PHE A 159 -2.19 22.11 11.17
N LEU A 160 -2.46 20.83 10.92
CA LEU A 160 -3.62 20.11 11.46
C LEU A 160 -3.58 20.00 12.99
N ALA A 161 -2.40 19.88 13.59
CA ALA A 161 -2.23 19.88 15.04
C ALA A 161 -2.29 21.27 15.69
N SER A 162 -2.27 22.35 14.90
CA SER A 162 -2.19 23.72 15.43
C SER A 162 -3.42 24.11 16.25
N GLN A 163 -3.23 25.09 17.14
CA GLN A 163 -4.37 25.69 17.86
C GLN A 163 -5.30 26.47 16.93
N GLU A 164 -4.77 27.00 15.82
CA GLU A 164 -5.55 27.73 14.83
C GLU A 164 -6.54 26.79 14.12
N TYR A 165 -6.04 25.70 13.54
CA TYR A 165 -6.86 24.67 12.89
C TYR A 165 -7.93 24.10 13.83
N PHE A 166 -7.55 23.75 15.07
CA PHE A 166 -8.50 23.29 16.09
C PHE A 166 -9.57 24.33 16.44
N SER A 167 -9.24 25.62 16.45
CA SER A 167 -10.21 26.68 16.70
C SER A 167 -11.16 26.87 15.51
N GLN A 168 -10.68 26.70 14.28
CA GLN A 168 -11.52 26.70 13.07
C GLN A 168 -12.45 25.47 13.02
N ALA A 169 -11.96 24.30 13.44
CA ALA A 169 -12.72 23.06 13.57
C ALA A 169 -13.65 23.00 14.81
N GLY A 170 -14.16 24.15 15.27
CA GLY A 170 -15.16 24.24 16.34
C GLY A 170 -14.62 24.06 17.77
N ALA A 171 -13.29 24.12 17.98
CA ALA A 171 -12.63 24.13 19.29
C ALA A 171 -12.99 22.95 20.23
N THR A 172 -13.28 21.78 19.67
CA THR A 172 -13.56 20.53 20.41
C THR A 172 -12.86 19.35 19.76
N ASN A 173 -12.55 18.30 20.53
CA ASN A 173 -11.97 17.06 20.00
C ASN A 173 -12.86 16.45 18.90
N ALA A 174 -14.19 16.42 19.12
CA ALA A 174 -15.14 15.89 18.15
C ALA A 174 -15.18 16.69 16.85
N GLY A 175 -15.22 18.03 16.93
CA GLY A 175 -15.18 18.91 15.76
C GLY A 175 -13.86 18.78 14.99
N TRP A 176 -12.73 18.77 15.70
CA TRP A 176 -11.40 18.60 15.12
C TRP A 176 -11.26 17.29 14.34
N VAL A 177 -11.66 16.15 14.93
CA VAL A 177 -11.65 14.85 14.23
C VAL A 177 -12.59 14.86 13.03
N ALA A 178 -13.81 15.37 13.17
CA ALA A 178 -14.77 15.42 12.06
C ALA A 178 -14.23 16.24 10.87
N THR A 179 -13.55 17.36 11.13
CA THR A 179 -12.91 18.17 10.08
C THR A 179 -11.70 17.46 9.47
N LEU A 180 -10.91 16.68 10.22
CA LEU A 180 -9.84 15.86 9.62
C LEU A 180 -10.37 14.86 8.57
N TYR A 181 -11.51 14.21 8.82
CA TYR A 181 -12.12 13.32 7.83
C TYR A 181 -12.50 14.04 6.53
N GLN A 182 -12.98 15.29 6.61
CA GLN A 182 -13.31 16.10 5.43
C GLN A 182 -12.05 16.61 4.71
N ASP A 183 -11.13 17.22 5.44
CA ASP A 183 -10.00 17.96 4.85
C ASP A 183 -8.89 17.01 4.35
N VAL A 184 -8.69 15.88 5.02
CA VAL A 184 -7.64 14.91 4.67
C VAL A 184 -8.18 13.76 3.83
N LEU A 185 -9.30 13.15 4.26
CA LEU A 185 -9.84 11.92 3.64
C LEU A 185 -11.00 12.20 2.67
N HIS A 186 -11.49 13.43 2.60
CA HIS A 186 -12.56 13.87 1.69
C HIS A 186 -13.86 13.07 1.82
N ARG A 187 -14.18 12.63 3.05
CA ARG A 187 -15.43 11.92 3.38
C ARG A 187 -15.97 12.31 4.76
N ASP A 188 -17.24 11.97 4.98
CA ASP A 188 -17.81 11.95 6.32
C ASP A 188 -17.17 10.84 7.17
N ALA A 189 -17.07 11.11 8.48
CA ALA A 189 -16.71 10.11 9.47
C ALA A 189 -17.91 9.17 9.76
N GLY A 190 -17.64 7.88 9.88
CA GLY A 190 -18.58 6.86 10.34
C GLY A 190 -18.99 7.04 11.80
N ALA A 191 -20.11 6.40 12.17
CA ALA A 191 -20.77 6.62 13.47
C ALA A 191 -19.89 6.31 14.70
N SER A 192 -18.89 5.44 14.57
CA SER A 192 -17.93 5.05 15.62
C SER A 192 -16.58 5.77 15.52
N GLU A 193 -16.24 6.35 14.37
CA GLU A 193 -14.90 6.92 14.10
C GLU A 193 -14.63 8.18 14.95
N VAL A 194 -15.58 9.13 15.01
CA VAL A 194 -15.40 10.33 15.85
C VAL A 194 -15.37 9.99 17.35
N PRO A 195 -16.30 9.18 17.89
CA PRO A 195 -16.23 8.74 19.29
C PRO A 195 -14.91 8.04 19.67
N PHE A 196 -14.36 7.20 18.80
CA PHE A 196 -13.08 6.53 19.03
C PHE A 196 -11.94 7.54 19.20
N TRP A 197 -11.73 8.44 18.23
CA TRP A 197 -10.65 9.41 18.32
C TRP A 197 -10.84 10.43 19.44
N VAL A 198 -12.09 10.78 19.79
CA VAL A 198 -12.38 11.61 20.96
C VAL A 198 -11.93 10.91 22.24
N HIS A 199 -12.19 9.60 22.39
CA HIS A 199 -11.71 8.82 23.54
C HIS A 199 -10.18 8.84 23.66
N GLU A 200 -9.46 8.58 22.56
CA GLU A 200 -8.00 8.62 22.52
C GLU A 200 -7.44 10.02 22.89
N LEU A 201 -8.04 11.09 22.38
CA LEU A 201 -7.65 12.47 22.69
C LEU A 201 -7.95 12.83 24.15
N ASP A 202 -9.06 12.36 24.71
CA ASP A 202 -9.44 12.57 26.12
C ASP A 202 -8.53 11.76 27.08
N LEU A 203 -7.95 10.64 26.62
CA LEU A 203 -6.87 9.92 27.31
C LEU A 203 -5.49 10.58 27.15
N GLY A 204 -5.37 11.64 26.36
CA GLY A 204 -4.15 12.44 26.20
C GLY A 204 -3.32 12.13 24.94
N ALA A 205 -3.91 11.51 23.91
CA ALA A 205 -3.22 11.32 22.63
C ALA A 205 -2.79 12.66 22.00
N ASP A 206 -1.59 12.68 21.40
CA ASP A 206 -1.07 13.85 20.71
C ASP A 206 -1.81 14.11 19.39
N ARG A 207 -2.43 15.30 19.26
CA ARG A 207 -3.07 15.75 18.01
C ARG A 207 -2.11 15.71 16.81
N ALA A 208 -0.82 15.94 16.99
CA ALA A 208 0.14 15.81 15.89
C ALA A 208 0.43 14.35 15.52
N ALA A 209 0.35 13.40 16.45
CA ALA A 209 0.40 11.97 16.14
C ALA A 209 -0.85 11.51 15.39
N VAL A 210 -2.04 11.89 15.86
CA VAL A 210 -3.32 11.56 15.20
C VAL A 210 -3.37 12.16 13.78
N ALA A 211 -3.06 13.46 13.62
CA ALA A 211 -3.04 14.10 12.31
C ALA A 211 -2.02 13.47 11.33
N ARG A 212 -0.81 13.11 11.81
CA ARG A 212 0.15 12.35 10.99
C ARG A 212 -0.41 10.99 10.57
N GLY A 213 -1.12 10.29 11.46
CA GLY A 213 -1.79 9.02 11.18
C GLY A 213 -2.79 9.12 10.01
N PHE A 214 -3.62 10.16 9.99
CA PHE A 214 -4.50 10.45 8.85
C PHE A 214 -3.72 10.72 7.57
N LEU A 215 -2.65 11.53 7.65
CA LEU A 215 -1.86 11.95 6.49
C LEU A 215 -1.05 10.81 5.83
N ILE A 216 -0.57 9.84 6.62
CA ILE A 216 0.15 8.65 6.12
C ILE A 216 -0.76 7.42 5.99
N SER A 217 -2.07 7.56 6.25
CA SER A 217 -3.02 6.47 6.08
C SER A 217 -3.03 5.96 4.63
N THR A 218 -3.23 4.66 4.45
CA THR A 218 -3.37 4.06 3.11
C THR A 218 -4.51 4.71 2.31
N GLU A 219 -5.59 5.13 2.98
CA GLU A 219 -6.71 5.87 2.37
C GLU A 219 -6.26 7.22 1.78
N ARG A 220 -5.57 8.06 2.57
CA ARG A 220 -5.02 9.34 2.12
C ARG A 220 -4.01 9.15 1.00
N LEU A 221 -3.01 8.30 1.24
CA LEU A 221 -1.88 8.14 0.34
C LEU A 221 -2.31 7.54 -1.00
N SER A 222 -3.22 6.57 -1.01
CA SER A 222 -3.76 6.00 -2.26
C SER A 222 -4.39 7.08 -3.14
N THR A 223 -5.21 7.96 -2.55
CA THR A 223 -5.88 9.06 -3.24
C THR A 223 -4.89 10.10 -3.78
N VAL A 224 -3.88 10.45 -2.98
CA VAL A 224 -2.83 11.42 -3.37
C VAL A 224 -1.95 10.87 -4.51
N ILE A 225 -1.48 9.63 -4.39
CA ILE A 225 -0.57 9.01 -5.36
C ILE A 225 -1.29 8.81 -6.70
N ASP A 226 -2.51 8.25 -6.69
CA ASP A 226 -3.29 8.10 -7.91
C ASP A 226 -3.63 9.45 -8.54
N GLY A 227 -3.93 10.47 -7.73
CA GLY A 227 -4.11 11.84 -8.17
C GLY A 227 -2.89 12.41 -8.92
N TYR A 228 -1.66 12.12 -8.49
CA TYR A 228 -0.45 12.53 -9.22
C TYR A 228 -0.30 11.81 -10.56
N TYR A 229 -0.58 10.50 -10.62
CA TYR A 229 -0.54 9.76 -11.88
C TYR A 229 -1.63 10.24 -12.85
N GLN A 230 -2.87 10.44 -12.37
CA GLN A 230 -3.95 11.00 -13.19
C GLN A 230 -3.62 12.39 -13.72
N HIS A 231 -3.02 13.25 -12.89
CA HIS A 231 -2.70 14.62 -13.28
C HIS A 231 -1.54 14.70 -14.28
N LEU A 232 -0.47 13.93 -14.06
CA LEU A 232 0.79 14.04 -14.82
C LEU A 232 0.86 13.08 -16.02
N LEU A 233 0.17 11.93 -15.98
CA LEU A 233 0.18 10.92 -17.04
C LEU A 233 -1.19 10.69 -17.69
N GLY A 234 -2.26 11.32 -17.19
CA GLY A 234 -3.62 11.14 -17.72
C GLY A 234 -4.25 9.77 -17.45
N ARG A 235 -3.64 8.96 -16.57
CA ARG A 235 -4.09 7.61 -16.20
C ARG A 235 -3.89 7.36 -14.71
N GLY A 236 -4.64 6.42 -14.14
CA GLY A 236 -4.37 5.95 -12.79
C GLY A 236 -3.03 5.21 -12.67
N ILE A 237 -2.54 5.12 -11.44
CA ILE A 237 -1.42 4.23 -11.09
C ILE A 237 -1.89 2.77 -11.04
N ASP A 238 -1.00 1.82 -11.32
CA ASP A 238 -1.28 0.41 -11.07
C ASP A 238 -1.24 0.09 -9.55
N PRO A 239 -2.02 -0.90 -9.06
CA PRO A 239 -2.07 -1.19 -7.62
C PRO A 239 -0.74 -1.59 -6.97
N ALA A 240 0.18 -2.22 -7.71
CA ALA A 240 1.47 -2.65 -7.16
C ALA A 240 2.42 -1.45 -6.99
N GLY A 241 2.49 -0.56 -7.98
CA GLY A 241 3.16 0.73 -7.88
C GLY A 241 2.56 1.61 -6.78
N LEU A 242 1.23 1.57 -6.60
CA LEU A 242 0.54 2.28 -5.52
C LEU A 242 0.99 1.80 -4.15
N GLN A 243 0.92 0.50 -3.89
CA GLN A 243 1.37 -0.08 -2.62
C GLN A 243 2.86 0.20 -2.37
N THR A 244 3.70 0.11 -3.41
CA THR A 244 5.13 0.46 -3.32
C THR A 244 5.33 1.90 -2.82
N TRP A 245 4.60 2.87 -3.39
CA TRP A 245 4.69 4.27 -2.97
C TRP A 245 4.06 4.55 -1.60
N VAL A 246 2.92 3.92 -1.27
CA VAL A 246 2.30 4.01 0.06
C VAL A 246 3.29 3.55 1.13
N SER A 247 3.86 2.35 0.98
CA SER A 247 4.84 1.80 1.91
C SER A 247 6.10 2.67 2.00
N ALA A 248 6.60 3.18 0.88
CA ALA A 248 7.75 4.08 0.87
C ALA A 248 7.50 5.35 1.69
N ILE A 249 6.35 6.03 1.50
CA ILE A 249 6.02 7.25 2.25
C ILE A 249 5.80 6.94 3.74
N GLN A 250 5.13 5.83 4.07
CA GLN A 250 4.94 5.39 5.46
C GLN A 250 6.27 5.11 6.16
N GLN A 251 7.30 4.65 5.42
CA GLN A 251 8.67 4.48 5.89
C GLN A 251 9.52 5.78 5.87
N GLY A 252 8.91 6.93 5.56
CA GLY A 252 9.55 8.25 5.59
C GLY A 252 10.14 8.72 4.26
N ALA A 253 9.85 8.06 3.15
CA ALA A 253 10.17 8.60 1.82
C ALA A 253 9.40 9.90 1.55
N ARG A 254 10.01 10.78 0.76
CA ARG A 254 9.41 12.06 0.40
C ARG A 254 8.37 11.89 -0.70
N THR A 255 7.21 12.52 -0.54
CA THR A 255 6.16 12.55 -1.57
C THR A 255 6.67 13.19 -2.87
N GLU A 256 7.60 14.14 -2.76
CA GLU A 256 8.29 14.74 -3.92
C GLU A 256 9.07 13.73 -4.78
N ALA A 257 9.41 12.54 -4.26
CA ALA A 257 10.06 11.48 -5.03
C ALA A 257 9.10 10.82 -6.04
N ILE A 258 7.79 10.79 -5.74
CA ILE A 258 6.76 10.30 -6.67
C ILE A 258 6.66 11.24 -7.85
N ILE A 259 6.41 12.53 -7.57
CA ILE A 259 6.29 13.58 -8.58
C ILE A 259 7.57 13.65 -9.43
N GLY A 260 8.73 13.64 -8.76
CA GLY A 260 10.04 13.62 -9.41
C GLY A 260 10.25 12.39 -10.29
N GLY A 261 9.83 11.20 -9.84
CA GLY A 261 9.89 9.95 -10.60
C GLY A 261 8.96 9.94 -11.81
N ILE A 262 7.72 10.43 -11.66
CA ILE A 262 6.74 10.53 -12.75
C ILE A 262 7.26 11.47 -13.84
N VAL A 263 7.61 12.73 -13.50
CA VAL A 263 8.06 13.68 -14.52
C VAL A 263 9.39 13.27 -15.14
N ALA A 264 10.24 12.53 -14.41
CA ALA A 264 11.48 11.98 -14.97
C ALA A 264 11.27 10.77 -15.89
N SER A 265 10.09 10.14 -15.89
CA SER A 265 9.83 8.89 -16.62
C SER A 265 9.84 9.06 -18.15
N ASP A 266 10.16 7.98 -18.85
CA ASP A 266 10.09 7.92 -20.32
C ASP A 266 8.66 8.09 -20.85
N GLU A 267 7.67 7.68 -20.06
CA GLU A 267 6.25 7.85 -20.38
C GLU A 267 5.84 9.33 -20.38
N TYR A 268 6.17 10.07 -19.32
CA TYR A 268 5.91 11.51 -19.25
C TYR A 268 6.68 12.27 -20.35
N ALA A 269 7.92 11.87 -20.62
CA ALA A 269 8.73 12.46 -21.69
C ALA A 269 8.17 12.15 -23.10
N ALA A 270 7.63 10.96 -23.34
CA ALA A 270 6.98 10.62 -24.61
C ALA A 270 5.67 11.40 -24.80
N ALA A 271 4.85 11.51 -23.75
CA ALA A 271 3.58 12.26 -23.78
C ALA A 271 3.79 13.76 -24.05
N ASN A 272 4.83 14.36 -23.46
CA ASN A 272 5.05 15.81 -23.45
C ASN A 272 6.21 16.31 -24.35
N GLY A 273 7.02 15.40 -24.90
CA GLY A 273 8.19 15.69 -25.72
C GLY A 273 8.00 15.53 -27.23
N GLY A 274 6.78 15.28 -27.72
CA GLY A 274 6.47 15.33 -29.16
C GLY A 274 6.92 14.14 -30.02
N ALA A 275 7.59 13.13 -29.46
CA ALA A 275 7.88 11.89 -30.17
C ALA A 275 6.62 11.03 -30.32
N GLN A 276 5.91 11.18 -31.45
CA GLN A 276 4.86 10.24 -31.87
C GLN A 276 5.37 8.80 -31.74
N ALA A 277 4.64 7.97 -30.99
CA ALA A 277 4.94 6.56 -30.88
C ALA A 277 4.97 5.92 -32.29
N VAL A 278 6.14 5.45 -32.71
CA VAL A 278 6.24 4.57 -33.88
C VAL A 278 5.47 3.31 -33.51
N THR A 279 4.32 3.12 -34.14
CA THR A 279 3.47 1.94 -34.00
C THR A 279 4.17 0.73 -34.58
N SER A 280 5.11 0.17 -33.83
CA SER A 280 5.66 -1.15 -34.11
C SER A 280 4.61 -2.19 -33.72
N THR A 281 4.04 -2.82 -34.74
CA THR A 281 3.31 -4.07 -34.61
C THR A 281 4.23 -5.08 -33.89
N PRO A 282 3.75 -5.88 -32.93
CA PRO A 282 4.60 -6.89 -32.30
C PRO A 282 5.17 -7.83 -33.37
N PRO A 283 6.50 -8.00 -33.48
CA PRO A 283 7.05 -8.96 -34.42
C PRO A 283 6.68 -10.37 -33.94
N VAL A 284 6.11 -11.17 -34.85
CA VAL A 284 6.00 -12.62 -34.63
C VAL A 284 7.40 -13.15 -34.37
N ALA A 285 7.59 -13.80 -33.22
CA ALA A 285 8.90 -14.31 -32.82
C ALA A 285 9.40 -15.34 -33.86
N PRO A 286 10.58 -15.13 -34.49
CA PRO A 286 11.17 -16.15 -35.34
C PRO A 286 11.68 -17.28 -34.46
N THR A 287 11.31 -18.52 -34.81
CA THR A 287 11.82 -19.73 -34.18
C THR A 287 13.34 -19.81 -34.38
N SER A 288 14.13 -19.62 -33.32
CA SER A 288 15.59 -19.74 -33.38
C SER A 288 16.04 -21.14 -32.97
N THR A 289 16.57 -21.90 -33.93
CA THR A 289 17.36 -23.10 -33.66
C THR A 289 18.68 -22.71 -33.01
N VAL A 290 18.88 -23.09 -31.75
CA VAL A 290 20.11 -22.82 -31.00
C VAL A 290 21.23 -23.79 -31.43
N ILE A 291 22.38 -23.24 -31.84
CA ILE A 291 23.65 -23.97 -31.88
C ILE A 291 24.36 -23.75 -30.52
N PRO A 292 24.94 -24.78 -29.87
CA PRO A 292 25.44 -24.64 -28.50
C PRO A 292 26.72 -23.80 -28.41
N ALA A 293 26.82 -22.99 -27.34
CA ALA A 293 28.09 -22.41 -26.88
C ALA A 293 28.91 -23.45 -26.09
N PRO A 294 30.25 -23.36 -26.08
CA PRO A 294 31.09 -24.29 -25.31
C PRO A 294 30.91 -24.11 -23.80
N ALA A 295 30.93 -25.23 -23.08
CA ALA A 295 30.60 -25.28 -21.65
C ALA A 295 31.61 -24.53 -20.76
N PRO A 296 31.16 -23.72 -19.79
CA PRO A 296 31.99 -23.25 -18.68
C PRO A 296 32.45 -24.41 -17.79
N ALA A 297 33.60 -24.26 -17.13
CA ALA A 297 34.05 -25.21 -16.12
C ALA A 297 33.04 -25.27 -14.95
N PRO A 298 32.74 -26.47 -14.39
CA PRO A 298 31.69 -26.62 -13.40
C PRO A 298 32.04 -25.93 -12.08
N ALA A 299 31.14 -25.05 -11.61
CA ALA A 299 31.11 -24.61 -10.23
C ALA A 299 30.77 -25.79 -9.29
N PRO A 300 31.16 -25.73 -8.00
CA PRO A 300 30.74 -26.74 -7.03
C PRO A 300 29.22 -26.85 -7.00
N ALA A 301 28.70 -28.07 -6.99
CA ALA A 301 27.26 -28.31 -7.00
C ALA A 301 26.60 -27.66 -5.76
N PRO A 302 25.46 -26.96 -5.92
CA PRO A 302 24.63 -26.59 -4.78
C PRO A 302 24.29 -27.82 -3.94
N ALA A 303 24.26 -27.68 -2.62
CA ALA A 303 23.72 -28.72 -1.75
C ALA A 303 22.28 -29.08 -2.23
N PRO A 304 21.89 -30.37 -2.27
CA PRO A 304 20.56 -30.75 -2.68
C PRO A 304 19.52 -30.01 -1.82
N ALA A 305 18.49 -29.47 -2.47
CA ALA A 305 17.31 -29.02 -1.75
C ALA A 305 16.81 -30.17 -0.86
N PRO A 306 16.43 -29.91 0.41
CA PRO A 306 15.85 -30.93 1.26
C PRO A 306 14.70 -31.62 0.51
N ALA A 307 14.70 -32.96 0.49
CA ALA A 307 13.59 -33.69 -0.08
C ALA A 307 12.28 -33.20 0.58
N PRO A 308 11.19 -33.01 -0.19
CA PRO A 308 9.93 -32.61 0.41
C PRO A 308 9.60 -33.58 1.54
N ALA A 309 9.37 -33.03 2.74
CA ALA A 309 9.05 -33.84 3.90
C ALA A 309 7.88 -34.77 3.52
N PRO A 310 7.95 -36.08 3.84
CA PRO A 310 6.90 -37.00 3.46
C PRO A 310 5.57 -36.47 3.99
N ALA A 311 4.57 -36.38 3.10
CA ALA A 311 3.24 -35.92 3.47
C ALA A 311 2.79 -36.70 4.71
N PRO A 312 2.45 -36.04 5.84
CA PRO A 312 1.98 -36.72 7.02
C PRO A 312 0.82 -37.66 6.67
N PRO A 313 0.69 -38.82 7.35
CA PRO A 313 -0.41 -39.73 7.09
C PRO A 313 -1.74 -38.96 7.23
N VAL A 314 -2.62 -39.12 6.25
CA VAL A 314 -3.91 -38.40 6.19
C VAL A 314 -4.66 -38.62 7.50
N ALA A 315 -4.77 -37.55 8.30
CA ALA A 315 -5.55 -37.57 9.52
C ALA A 315 -7.01 -37.89 9.14
N THR A 316 -7.63 -38.84 9.83
CA THR A 316 -9.02 -39.22 9.58
C THR A 316 -9.97 -38.20 10.22
N GLY A 317 -10.06 -37.02 9.62
CA GLY A 317 -10.87 -35.90 10.10
C GLY A 317 -10.26 -34.54 9.76
N PHE A 318 -11.03 -33.48 9.98
CA PHE A 318 -10.55 -32.11 9.89
C PHE A 318 -9.59 -31.79 11.06
N PRO A 319 -8.75 -30.75 10.95
CA PRO A 319 -7.80 -30.39 12.00
C PRO A 319 -8.44 -30.10 13.35
N GLY A 320 -7.70 -30.37 14.42
CA GLY A 320 -8.04 -29.99 15.79
C GLY A 320 -6.80 -29.97 16.67
N ALA A 321 -6.95 -29.63 17.96
CA ALA A 321 -5.83 -29.44 18.88
C ALA A 321 -4.88 -30.66 19.08
N SER A 322 -5.25 -31.85 18.60
CA SER A 322 -4.38 -33.04 18.57
C SER A 322 -3.58 -33.21 17.26
N THR A 323 -3.83 -32.40 16.23
CA THR A 323 -3.19 -32.45 14.91
C THR A 323 -2.59 -31.11 14.47
N THR A 324 -2.70 -30.08 15.31
CA THR A 324 -2.19 -28.73 15.07
C THR A 324 -1.49 -28.19 16.31
N GLY A 325 -0.69 -27.13 16.14
CA GLY A 325 0.08 -26.56 17.24
C GLY A 325 1.40 -27.30 17.45
N VAL A 326 1.98 -27.13 18.63
CA VAL A 326 3.25 -27.77 19.01
C VAL A 326 3.10 -29.30 19.00
N PRO A 327 3.90 -30.05 18.20
CA PRO A 327 3.79 -31.50 18.15
C PRO A 327 4.06 -32.18 19.49
N ALA A 328 3.30 -33.23 19.79
CA ALA A 328 3.42 -33.97 21.04
C ALA A 328 4.86 -34.50 21.24
N GLY A 329 5.46 -34.13 22.38
CA GLY A 329 6.83 -34.52 22.74
C GLY A 329 7.91 -33.49 22.37
N VAL A 330 7.58 -32.39 21.68
CA VAL A 330 8.48 -31.25 21.53
C VAL A 330 8.66 -30.54 22.86
N ASN A 331 9.92 -30.37 23.28
CA ASN A 331 10.28 -29.59 24.47
C ASN A 331 10.61 -28.15 24.04
N LEU A 332 9.79 -27.18 24.45
CA LEU A 332 10.02 -25.77 24.15
C LEU A 332 11.11 -25.18 25.05
N THR A 333 12.09 -24.47 24.46
CA THR A 333 13.01 -23.60 25.21
C THR A 333 12.54 -22.15 25.17
N PRO A 334 12.83 -21.30 26.18
CA PRO A 334 12.49 -19.88 26.11
C PRO A 334 13.20 -19.18 24.94
N TYR A 335 12.44 -18.47 24.11
CA TYR A 335 12.99 -17.62 23.04
C TYR A 335 13.71 -16.40 23.64
N THR A 336 14.96 -16.18 23.21
CA THR A 336 15.76 -15.01 23.62
C THR A 336 16.17 -14.12 22.44
N GLY A 337 15.61 -14.36 21.25
CA GLY A 337 15.87 -13.54 20.07
C GLY A 337 15.05 -12.25 20.04
N PRO A 338 15.22 -11.41 19.00
CA PRO A 338 14.49 -10.16 18.86
C PRO A 338 13.00 -10.39 18.53
N SER A 339 12.15 -9.44 18.91
CA SER A 339 10.75 -9.37 18.49
C SER A 339 10.56 -8.82 17.07
N ARG A 340 11.58 -8.18 16.50
CA ARG A 340 11.61 -7.78 15.09
C ARG A 340 12.64 -8.65 14.37
N ILE A 341 12.18 -9.49 13.46
CA ILE A 341 13.03 -10.40 12.69
C ILE A 341 13.55 -9.65 11.46
N THR A 342 14.86 -9.51 11.38
CA THR A 342 15.56 -8.71 10.35
C THR A 342 16.47 -9.53 9.45
N GLU A 343 16.81 -10.76 9.84
CA GLU A 343 17.72 -11.62 9.08
C GLU A 343 16.91 -12.59 8.19
N PRO A 344 17.12 -12.58 6.86
CA PRO A 344 16.47 -13.54 5.97
C PRO A 344 16.94 -14.97 6.24
N GLY A 345 16.05 -15.94 6.08
CA GLY A 345 16.29 -17.34 6.42
C GLY A 345 16.32 -17.64 7.93
N THR A 346 15.89 -16.71 8.79
CA THR A 346 15.79 -16.97 10.24
C THR A 346 14.87 -18.16 10.51
N VAL A 347 15.35 -19.14 11.28
CA VAL A 347 14.55 -20.27 11.75
C VAL A 347 14.36 -20.19 13.26
N ILE A 348 13.10 -20.09 13.69
CA ILE A 348 12.68 -20.18 15.09
C ILE A 348 12.05 -21.55 15.29
N ASP A 349 12.77 -22.46 15.94
CA ASP A 349 12.37 -23.87 16.11
C ASP A 349 12.27 -24.26 17.58
N SER A 350 11.16 -24.89 17.96
CA SER A 350 10.95 -25.45 19.30
C SER A 350 11.10 -24.41 20.42
N GLN A 351 10.59 -23.19 20.18
CA GLN A 351 10.70 -22.06 21.13
C GLN A 351 9.36 -21.71 21.77
N LEU A 352 9.39 -21.33 23.05
CA LEU A 352 8.33 -20.59 23.72
C LEU A 352 8.64 -19.09 23.60
N ILE A 353 7.82 -18.40 22.83
CA ILE A 353 7.95 -16.99 22.48
C ILE A 353 6.87 -16.23 23.25
N THR A 354 7.27 -15.31 24.12
CA THR A 354 6.35 -14.58 25.02
C THR A 354 6.13 -13.12 24.61
N THR A 355 6.49 -12.78 23.37
CA THR A 355 6.36 -11.45 22.77
C THR A 355 5.85 -11.57 21.33
N PRO A 356 5.10 -10.58 20.82
CA PRO A 356 4.77 -10.51 19.39
C PRO A 356 6.00 -10.50 18.49
N LEU A 357 5.89 -11.09 17.32
CA LEU A 357 6.91 -11.05 16.27
C LEU A 357 6.48 -10.16 15.10
N VAL A 358 7.38 -9.31 14.61
CA VAL A 358 7.22 -8.59 13.34
C VAL A 358 8.31 -9.05 12.38
N ILE A 359 7.90 -9.53 11.21
CA ILE A 359 8.81 -9.89 10.14
C ILE A 359 9.03 -8.64 9.30
N THR A 360 10.27 -8.14 9.30
CA THR A 360 10.62 -6.86 8.66
C THR A 360 10.98 -7.05 7.19
N ALA A 361 10.92 -5.98 6.40
CA ALA A 361 11.07 -6.00 4.93
C ALA A 361 12.20 -6.90 4.37
N GLY A 362 13.36 -6.96 5.04
CA GLY A 362 14.52 -7.73 4.58
C GLY A 362 14.56 -9.20 5.03
N ALA A 363 13.63 -9.65 5.88
CA ALA A 363 13.62 -10.97 6.50
C ALA A 363 12.78 -11.97 5.68
N HIS A 364 13.16 -12.18 4.42
CA HIS A 364 12.57 -13.21 3.56
C HIS A 364 12.87 -14.63 4.07
N ASP A 365 12.07 -15.62 3.67
CA ASP A 365 12.30 -17.06 3.94
C ASP A 365 12.33 -17.44 5.44
N VAL A 366 11.71 -16.63 6.30
CA VAL A 366 11.64 -16.90 7.74
C VAL A 366 10.74 -18.11 8.02
N THR A 367 11.22 -19.03 8.87
CA THR A 367 10.45 -20.20 9.31
C THR A 367 10.26 -20.18 10.83
N ILE A 368 9.01 -20.14 11.29
CA ILE A 368 8.62 -20.38 12.67
C ILE A 368 8.03 -21.80 12.71
N ARG A 369 8.62 -22.71 13.48
CA ARG A 369 8.15 -24.10 13.55
C ARG A 369 8.23 -24.75 14.93
N ASN A 370 7.40 -25.75 15.17
CA ASN A 370 7.35 -26.53 16.42
C ASN A 370 7.21 -25.66 17.69
N SER A 371 6.74 -24.41 17.56
CA SER A 371 6.92 -23.36 18.56
C SER A 371 5.58 -22.93 19.16
N ARG A 372 5.61 -22.23 20.28
CA ARG A 372 4.43 -21.56 20.84
C ARG A 372 4.70 -20.06 20.96
N ILE A 373 3.84 -19.25 20.36
CA ILE A 373 3.75 -17.81 20.65
C ILE A 373 2.59 -17.63 21.62
N SER A 374 2.87 -17.37 22.90
CA SER A 374 1.88 -17.08 23.93
C SER A 374 2.16 -15.69 24.49
N ALA A 375 1.48 -14.69 23.94
CA ALA A 375 1.83 -13.29 24.12
C ALA A 375 0.59 -12.38 24.11
N GLU A 376 0.76 -11.18 24.66
CA GLU A 376 -0.20 -10.08 24.50
C GLU A 376 0.40 -9.05 23.54
N GLY A 377 -0.36 -8.67 22.52
CA GLY A 377 0.01 -7.66 21.54
C GLY A 377 -1.09 -7.50 20.49
N PHE A 378 -1.03 -6.43 19.70
CA PHE A 378 -2.03 -6.15 18.67
C PHE A 378 -2.08 -7.23 17.57
N TRP A 379 -0.93 -7.88 17.34
CA TRP A 379 -0.74 -9.11 16.58
C TRP A 379 0.07 -10.11 17.41
N LEU A 380 0.05 -11.40 17.08
CA LEU A 380 1.09 -12.35 17.54
C LEU A 380 2.22 -12.47 16.52
N VAL A 381 1.88 -12.46 15.21
CA VAL A 381 2.84 -12.32 14.10
C VAL A 381 2.33 -11.30 13.09
N LEU A 382 3.18 -10.35 12.68
CA LEU A 382 2.89 -9.40 11.61
C LEU A 382 3.89 -9.58 10.46
N ASN A 383 3.39 -9.75 9.24
CA ASN A 383 4.19 -9.67 8.02
C ASN A 383 3.58 -8.69 7.01
N ASP A 384 3.67 -7.40 7.32
CA ASP A 384 3.16 -6.33 6.45
C ASP A 384 4.25 -5.31 6.02
N GLU A 385 5.51 -5.56 6.40
CA GLU A 385 6.65 -4.72 6.01
C GLU A 385 7.29 -5.14 4.67
N GLY A 386 6.79 -6.20 4.01
CA GLY A 386 7.22 -6.63 2.67
C GLY A 386 8.13 -7.86 2.62
N ALA A 387 8.31 -8.58 3.73
CA ALA A 387 9.03 -9.85 3.68
C ALA A 387 8.22 -10.92 2.94
N THR A 388 8.91 -11.83 2.26
CA THR A 388 8.29 -12.89 1.45
C THR A 388 8.57 -14.27 2.01
N ASN A 389 7.69 -15.23 1.72
CA ASN A 389 7.85 -16.64 2.09
C ASN A 389 7.99 -16.86 3.62
N LEU A 390 7.17 -16.18 4.43
CA LEU A 390 7.05 -16.53 5.86
C LEU A 390 6.34 -17.88 5.99
N GLN A 391 6.98 -18.83 6.67
CA GLN A 391 6.43 -20.15 6.96
C GLN A 391 6.14 -20.27 8.46
N ILE A 392 4.89 -20.57 8.83
CA ILE A 392 4.48 -20.88 10.21
C ILE A 392 3.93 -22.31 10.21
N ILE A 393 4.65 -23.24 10.84
CA ILE A 393 4.42 -24.68 10.69
C ILE A 393 4.34 -25.33 12.08
N ASP A 394 3.37 -26.21 12.34
CA ASP A 394 3.32 -26.99 13.59
C ASP A 394 3.49 -26.10 14.85
N THR A 395 2.77 -24.98 14.90
CA THR A 395 3.01 -23.87 15.84
C THR A 395 1.70 -23.43 16.48
N GLU A 396 1.75 -23.13 17.77
CA GLU A 396 0.59 -22.70 18.57
C GLU A 396 0.65 -21.18 18.80
N LEU A 397 -0.44 -20.49 18.53
CA LEU A 397 -0.62 -19.05 18.66
C LEU A 397 -1.72 -18.79 19.70
N ASP A 398 -1.31 -18.40 20.89
CA ASP A 398 -2.15 -18.13 22.05
C ASP A 398 -2.15 -16.63 22.37
N GLY A 399 -3.28 -15.97 22.13
CA GLY A 399 -3.47 -14.54 22.44
C GLY A 399 -3.63 -14.21 23.92
N LYS A 400 -3.51 -15.20 24.82
CA LYS A 400 -3.63 -15.08 26.28
C LYS A 400 -4.94 -14.47 26.80
N GLY A 401 -5.98 -14.37 25.98
CA GLY A 401 -7.26 -13.75 26.33
C GLY A 401 -7.29 -12.25 26.07
N ASN A 402 -6.33 -11.71 25.32
CA ASN A 402 -6.25 -10.28 25.03
C ASN A 402 -7.51 -9.83 24.25
N THR A 403 -8.25 -8.88 24.81
CA THR A 403 -9.44 -8.27 24.19
C THR A 403 -9.12 -7.03 23.36
N SER A 404 -7.87 -6.56 23.39
CA SER A 404 -7.39 -5.34 22.73
C SER A 404 -6.42 -5.63 21.59
N ASN A 405 -6.43 -6.85 21.06
CA ASN A 405 -5.73 -7.20 19.82
C ASN A 405 -6.67 -7.18 18.62
N ASP A 406 -6.08 -7.18 17.42
CA ASP A 406 -6.82 -7.32 16.19
C ASP A 406 -6.83 -8.79 15.76
N ALA A 407 -5.68 -9.42 15.45
CA ALA A 407 -5.61 -10.82 15.01
C ALA A 407 -4.39 -11.60 15.55
N ALA A 408 -4.37 -12.93 15.39
CA ALA A 408 -3.19 -13.74 15.65
C ALA A 408 -2.08 -13.49 14.61
N VAL A 409 -2.41 -13.57 13.32
CA VAL A 409 -1.49 -13.22 12.22
C VAL A 409 -2.14 -12.20 11.29
N ALA A 410 -1.36 -11.21 10.85
CA ALA A 410 -1.80 -10.20 9.89
C ALA A 410 -0.71 -9.87 8.85
N GLY A 411 -1.16 -9.31 7.72
CA GLY A 411 -0.32 -8.93 6.60
C GLY A 411 -0.49 -9.89 5.41
N ARG A 412 0.62 -10.15 4.70
CA ARG A 412 0.66 -10.79 3.38
C ARG A 412 1.82 -11.79 3.28
N ASN A 413 1.91 -12.53 2.16
CA ASN A 413 3.08 -13.33 1.80
C ASN A 413 3.49 -14.40 2.86
N TYR A 414 2.52 -15.09 3.45
CA TYR A 414 2.73 -16.07 4.50
C TYR A 414 1.97 -17.39 4.28
N THR A 415 2.55 -18.49 4.78
CA THR A 415 1.94 -19.82 4.78
C THR A 415 1.82 -20.36 6.20
N LEU A 416 0.60 -20.72 6.61
CA LEU A 416 0.31 -21.45 7.84
C LEU A 416 0.02 -22.92 7.50
N THR A 417 0.72 -23.85 8.16
CA THR A 417 0.47 -25.29 8.04
C THR A 417 0.40 -25.94 9.42
N ARG A 418 -0.73 -26.58 9.75
CA ARG A 418 -0.98 -27.24 11.06
C ARG A 418 -0.79 -26.29 12.26
N VAL A 419 -1.19 -25.03 12.11
CA VAL A 419 -1.13 -24.03 13.17
C VAL A 419 -2.37 -24.14 14.06
N ASN A 420 -2.20 -23.99 15.37
CA ASN A 420 -3.31 -23.89 16.32
C ASN A 420 -3.46 -22.45 16.79
N ILE A 421 -4.65 -21.84 16.65
CA ILE A 421 -4.88 -20.43 16.95
C ILE A 421 -6.07 -20.28 17.89
N HIS A 422 -5.84 -19.63 19.03
CA HIS A 422 -6.88 -19.36 20.03
C HIS A 422 -6.54 -18.19 20.95
N SER A 423 -7.50 -17.80 21.80
CA SER A 423 -7.37 -16.73 22.78
C SER A 423 -7.10 -15.32 22.20
N THR A 424 -7.36 -15.10 20.92
CA THR A 424 -7.26 -13.80 20.22
C THR A 424 -8.65 -13.25 19.85
N VAL A 425 -8.78 -11.95 19.52
CA VAL A 425 -10.02 -11.38 18.97
C VAL A 425 -10.31 -11.99 17.59
N ASP A 426 -9.53 -11.68 16.54
CA ASP A 426 -9.61 -12.42 15.27
C ASP A 426 -8.58 -13.55 15.21
N GLY A 427 -8.84 -14.54 14.36
CA GLY A 427 -7.83 -15.51 13.97
C GLY A 427 -6.79 -14.85 13.04
N LEU A 428 -7.19 -14.50 11.82
CA LEU A 428 -6.24 -14.09 10.76
C LEU A 428 -6.76 -12.91 9.93
N LYS A 429 -5.89 -11.92 9.65
CA LYS A 429 -6.09 -10.95 8.57
C LYS A 429 -5.32 -11.39 7.33
N LEU A 430 -6.03 -11.53 6.21
CA LEU A 430 -5.52 -12.05 4.95
C LEU A 430 -5.36 -10.92 3.93
N GLY A 431 -4.13 -10.47 3.73
CA GLY A 431 -3.70 -9.77 2.52
C GLY A 431 -3.32 -10.75 1.40
N ASP A 432 -2.48 -10.28 0.47
CA ASP A 432 -2.10 -11.04 -0.73
C ASP A 432 -1.13 -12.20 -0.46
N ASP A 433 -1.14 -13.22 -1.34
CA ASP A 433 -0.22 -14.37 -1.30
C ASP A 433 -0.24 -15.13 0.04
N VAL A 434 -1.44 -15.41 0.55
CA VAL A 434 -1.62 -16.11 1.84
C VAL A 434 -2.15 -17.53 1.63
N THR A 435 -1.46 -18.51 2.22
CA THR A 435 -1.96 -19.90 2.31
C THR A 435 -2.19 -20.29 3.76
N VAL A 436 -3.40 -20.73 4.09
CA VAL A 436 -3.76 -21.32 5.39
C VAL A 436 -4.23 -22.74 5.13
N GLN A 437 -3.49 -23.73 5.64
CA GLN A 437 -3.82 -25.14 5.44
C GLN A 437 -3.64 -26.00 6.68
N ASP A 438 -4.43 -27.07 6.76
CA ASP A 438 -4.40 -28.08 7.83
C ASP A 438 -4.47 -27.50 9.27
N SER A 439 -4.94 -26.26 9.44
CA SER A 439 -4.84 -25.48 10.67
C SER A 439 -6.17 -25.40 11.43
N TYR A 440 -6.12 -25.06 12.72
CA TYR A 440 -7.27 -24.99 13.62
C TYR A 440 -7.36 -23.61 14.25
N ILE A 441 -8.51 -22.94 14.10
CA ILE A 441 -8.82 -21.64 14.67
C ILE A 441 -10.07 -21.80 15.55
N HIS A 442 -9.93 -21.50 16.84
CA HIS A 442 -10.98 -21.75 17.84
C HIS A 442 -10.88 -20.80 19.05
N ASP A 443 -11.89 -20.81 19.92
CA ASP A 443 -11.89 -20.10 21.22
C ASP A 443 -11.42 -18.63 21.13
N LEU A 444 -11.94 -17.92 20.12
CA LEU A 444 -11.74 -16.48 19.95
C LEU A 444 -12.46 -15.67 21.04
N VAL A 445 -11.84 -14.55 21.43
CA VAL A 445 -12.21 -13.75 22.60
C VAL A 445 -13.17 -12.64 22.20
N MET A 446 -14.44 -12.79 22.54
CA MET A 446 -15.47 -11.81 22.22
C MET A 446 -15.66 -10.75 23.32
N THR A 447 -15.83 -9.51 22.90
CA THR A 447 -16.33 -8.41 23.75
C THR A 447 -17.72 -7.97 23.27
N SER A 448 -18.39 -7.11 24.03
CA SER A 448 -19.73 -6.59 23.66
C SER A 448 -19.74 -5.64 22.45
N GLY A 449 -18.57 -5.29 21.89
CA GLY A 449 -18.44 -4.38 20.75
C GLY A 449 -17.45 -4.85 19.68
N SER A 450 -16.87 -6.05 19.79
CA SER A 450 -15.94 -6.58 18.79
C SER A 450 -16.66 -7.39 17.71
N HIS A 451 -16.11 -7.37 16.51
CA HIS A 451 -16.67 -7.98 15.31
C HIS A 451 -15.81 -9.17 14.86
N ASN A 452 -15.62 -10.14 15.75
CA ASN A 452 -14.59 -11.17 15.57
C ASN A 452 -14.78 -12.00 14.30
N ASP A 453 -13.67 -12.30 13.62
CA ASP A 453 -13.61 -13.16 12.45
C ASP A 453 -12.53 -14.26 12.60
N GLY A 454 -12.86 -15.47 12.13
CA GLY A 454 -11.87 -16.56 12.06
C GLY A 454 -10.78 -16.25 11.03
N LEU A 455 -11.20 -15.91 9.81
CA LEU A 455 -10.36 -15.42 8.74
C LEU A 455 -11.04 -14.21 8.07
N GLN A 456 -10.41 -13.04 8.12
CA GLN A 456 -10.91 -11.81 7.49
C GLN A 456 -10.02 -11.40 6.32
N SER A 457 -10.62 -11.19 5.15
CA SER A 457 -10.02 -10.42 4.07
C SER A 457 -10.95 -9.29 3.65
N LEU A 458 -10.42 -8.07 3.63
CA LEU A 458 -11.08 -6.88 3.09
C LEU A 458 -10.60 -6.57 1.67
N GLY A 459 -10.19 -7.62 0.95
CA GLY A 459 -9.72 -7.67 -0.43
C GLY A 459 -8.26 -8.12 -0.49
N SER A 460 -8.01 -9.10 -1.36
CA SER A 460 -6.73 -9.78 -1.52
C SER A 460 -6.63 -10.47 -2.88
N ASP A 461 -5.41 -10.75 -3.33
CA ASP A 461 -5.12 -11.63 -4.46
C ASP A 461 -4.37 -12.89 -4.00
N ASN A 462 -4.57 -14.02 -4.70
CA ASN A 462 -3.87 -15.29 -4.48
C ASN A 462 -3.96 -15.82 -3.03
N VAL A 463 -5.19 -16.02 -2.52
CA VAL A 463 -5.42 -16.57 -1.18
C VAL A 463 -5.97 -17.99 -1.22
N THR A 464 -5.37 -18.89 -0.46
CA THR A 464 -5.79 -20.28 -0.29
C THR A 464 -6.14 -20.57 1.17
N ILE A 465 -7.36 -21.03 1.40
CA ILE A 465 -7.85 -21.53 2.70
C ILE A 465 -8.30 -22.98 2.47
N ARG A 466 -7.46 -23.96 2.83
CA ARG A 466 -7.70 -25.37 2.51
C ARG A 466 -7.60 -26.32 3.70
N HIS A 467 -8.58 -27.19 3.88
CA HIS A 467 -8.54 -28.26 4.90
C HIS A 467 -8.30 -27.77 6.34
N ASN A 468 -8.84 -26.61 6.69
CA ASN A 468 -8.80 -26.07 8.05
C ASN A 468 -10.05 -26.41 8.86
N THR A 469 -9.98 -26.29 10.18
CA THR A 469 -11.14 -26.16 11.06
C THR A 469 -11.20 -24.74 11.61
N VAL A 470 -12.35 -24.07 11.49
CA VAL A 470 -12.56 -22.70 11.94
C VAL A 470 -13.88 -22.62 12.69
N LEU A 471 -13.82 -22.50 14.01
CA LEU A 471 -14.97 -22.49 14.90
C LEU A 471 -14.96 -21.21 15.74
N VAL A 472 -15.78 -20.24 15.33
CA VAL A 472 -15.93 -18.97 16.04
C VAL A 472 -17.18 -19.00 16.92
N PRO A 473 -17.22 -18.29 18.06
CA PRO A 473 -18.40 -18.30 18.94
C PRO A 473 -19.65 -17.67 18.31
N GLY A 474 -20.80 -17.93 18.94
CA GLY A 474 -22.06 -17.24 18.59
C GLY A 474 -21.99 -15.77 18.99
N GLY A 475 -22.11 -14.86 18.02
CA GLY A 475 -21.93 -13.42 18.22
C GLY A 475 -20.80 -12.83 17.39
N SER A 476 -19.86 -13.67 16.93
CA SER A 476 -18.83 -13.30 15.95
C SER A 476 -19.44 -12.88 14.61
N THR A 477 -18.68 -12.16 13.80
CA THR A 477 -19.06 -11.81 12.42
C THR A 477 -19.11 -13.08 11.57
N SER A 478 -17.99 -13.80 11.44
CA SER A 478 -17.92 -14.99 10.58
C SER A 478 -16.80 -15.99 10.97
N ALA A 479 -16.88 -17.21 10.43
CA ALA A 479 -15.70 -18.08 10.37
C ALA A 479 -14.77 -17.64 9.22
N ILE A 480 -15.32 -17.25 8.07
CA ILE A 480 -14.59 -16.59 6.99
C ILE A 480 -15.40 -15.40 6.46
N ILE A 481 -14.79 -14.22 6.44
CA ILE A 481 -15.33 -13.07 5.71
C ILE A 481 -14.37 -12.69 4.59
N LEU A 482 -14.90 -12.80 3.38
CA LEU A 482 -14.40 -12.10 2.23
C LEU A 482 -15.28 -10.87 2.02
N SER A 483 -14.65 -9.73 1.71
CA SER A 483 -15.31 -8.49 1.31
C SER A 483 -14.34 -7.70 0.45
N THR A 484 -14.81 -6.97 -0.56
CA THR A 484 -13.95 -5.95 -1.20
C THR A 484 -13.75 -4.71 -0.33
N GLY A 485 -14.60 -4.47 0.67
CA GLY A 485 -14.34 -3.55 1.79
C GLY A 485 -13.64 -2.23 1.42
N SER A 486 -12.39 -2.09 1.83
CA SER A 486 -11.53 -0.92 1.58
C SER A 486 -10.52 -1.12 0.45
N ALA A 487 -10.44 -2.31 -0.16
CA ALA A 487 -9.53 -2.62 -1.25
C ALA A 487 -10.24 -2.70 -2.62
N TRP A 488 -9.55 -2.26 -3.67
CA TRP A 488 -10.18 -2.15 -5.00
C TRP A 488 -10.24 -3.46 -5.80
N SER A 489 -9.93 -4.63 -5.22
CA SER A 489 -10.15 -5.93 -5.87
C SER A 489 -10.06 -7.12 -4.91
N MET A 490 -10.64 -8.24 -5.33
CA MET A 490 -10.45 -9.54 -4.68
C MET A 490 -10.38 -10.65 -5.75
N LYS A 491 -9.30 -11.43 -5.79
CA LYS A 491 -9.01 -12.36 -6.90
C LYS A 491 -8.33 -13.65 -6.48
N HIS A 492 -8.51 -14.69 -7.29
CA HIS A 492 -7.85 -15.99 -7.14
C HIS A 492 -7.95 -16.56 -5.71
N ILE A 493 -9.17 -16.56 -5.16
CA ILE A 493 -9.43 -17.00 -3.79
C ILE A 493 -9.96 -18.44 -3.82
N VAL A 494 -9.32 -19.36 -3.09
CA VAL A 494 -9.76 -20.76 -2.97
C VAL A 494 -10.10 -21.08 -1.53
N ILE A 495 -11.37 -21.32 -1.23
CA ILE A 495 -11.86 -21.84 0.06
C ILE A 495 -12.32 -23.28 -0.17
N ASP A 496 -11.43 -24.25 0.08
CA ASP A 496 -11.68 -25.66 -0.24
C ASP A 496 -11.58 -26.62 0.96
N ASN A 497 -12.56 -27.52 1.08
CA ASN A 497 -12.51 -28.66 2.00
C ASN A 497 -12.27 -28.29 3.49
N ASN A 498 -12.80 -27.16 3.98
CA ASN A 498 -12.69 -26.74 5.39
C ASN A 498 -13.92 -27.17 6.22
N LEU A 499 -13.76 -27.30 7.54
CA LEU A 499 -14.85 -27.39 8.51
C LEU A 499 -15.05 -26.01 9.18
N LEU A 500 -16.18 -25.38 8.91
CA LEU A 500 -16.44 -23.99 9.33
C LEU A 500 -17.69 -23.94 10.21
N GLY A 501 -17.71 -23.12 11.27
CA GLY A 501 -18.89 -22.98 12.11
C GLY A 501 -18.88 -21.72 12.98
N GLY A 502 -20.07 -21.24 13.32
CA GLY A 502 -20.29 -20.00 14.06
C GLY A 502 -20.59 -18.80 13.17
N GLY A 503 -20.49 -17.61 13.78
CA GLY A 503 -20.70 -16.32 13.13
C GLY A 503 -22.16 -15.91 12.95
N ALA A 504 -22.37 -14.68 12.49
CA ALA A 504 -23.66 -14.19 12.02
C ALA A 504 -24.07 -14.95 10.75
N TYR A 505 -23.14 -15.07 9.80
CA TYR A 505 -23.10 -16.14 8.80
C TYR A 505 -21.75 -16.84 8.90
N THR A 506 -21.69 -18.14 8.60
CA THR A 506 -20.41 -18.87 8.68
C THR A 506 -19.40 -18.37 7.65
N VAL A 507 -19.86 -18.11 6.42
CA VAL A 507 -19.03 -17.57 5.34
C VAL A 507 -19.71 -16.37 4.69
N TYR A 508 -18.97 -15.28 4.49
CA TYR A 508 -19.32 -14.20 3.57
C TYR A 508 -18.44 -14.32 2.33
N GLY A 509 -19.04 -14.43 1.14
CA GLY A 509 -18.34 -14.67 -0.14
C GLY A 509 -17.80 -13.43 -0.86
N GLY A 510 -17.93 -12.25 -0.27
CA GLY A 510 -17.34 -11.01 -0.77
C GLY A 510 -17.92 -10.41 -2.06
N TYR A 511 -19.12 -10.82 -2.48
CA TYR A 511 -19.91 -10.06 -3.46
C TYR A 511 -21.29 -9.67 -2.93
N GLN A 512 -21.49 -8.35 -2.74
CA GLN A 512 -22.75 -7.72 -2.39
C GLN A 512 -23.24 -6.84 -3.55
N THR A 513 -24.34 -7.26 -4.17
CA THR A 513 -24.97 -6.55 -5.30
C THR A 513 -25.27 -5.08 -4.97
N GLY A 514 -24.76 -4.16 -5.80
CA GLY A 514 -24.96 -2.72 -5.65
C GLY A 514 -24.01 -2.02 -4.67
N VAL A 515 -23.14 -2.78 -3.98
CA VAL A 515 -22.01 -2.25 -3.19
C VAL A 515 -20.70 -2.57 -3.89
N ASP A 516 -20.51 -3.84 -4.28
CA ASP A 516 -19.28 -4.31 -4.90
C ASP A 516 -19.33 -4.23 -6.43
N VAL A 517 -18.18 -3.91 -7.04
CA VAL A 517 -18.05 -3.75 -8.49
C VAL A 517 -17.60 -5.08 -9.10
N LEU A 518 -18.48 -5.77 -9.82
CA LEU A 518 -18.23 -7.09 -10.42
C LEU A 518 -16.93 -7.21 -11.24
N SER A 519 -16.46 -6.14 -11.90
CA SER A 519 -15.21 -6.19 -12.66
C SER A 519 -13.93 -6.21 -11.80
N ARG A 520 -14.07 -6.10 -10.47
CA ARG A 520 -12.98 -6.08 -9.49
C ARG A 520 -12.90 -7.37 -8.67
N VAL A 521 -13.91 -8.23 -8.75
CA VAL A 521 -13.95 -9.54 -8.09
C VAL A 521 -13.95 -10.63 -9.16
N SER A 522 -12.99 -11.55 -9.12
CA SER A 522 -12.95 -12.70 -10.04
C SER A 522 -12.33 -13.93 -9.38
N ASP A 523 -12.59 -15.11 -9.93
CA ASP A 523 -11.85 -16.34 -9.59
C ASP A 523 -11.92 -16.72 -8.10
N VAL A 524 -13.05 -16.42 -7.44
CA VAL A 524 -13.38 -16.86 -6.08
C VAL A 524 -14.09 -18.21 -6.15
N VAL A 525 -13.47 -19.26 -5.60
CA VAL A 525 -13.97 -20.63 -5.62
C VAL A 525 -14.17 -21.12 -4.19
N ILE A 526 -15.42 -21.47 -3.86
CA ILE A 526 -15.80 -22.03 -2.56
C ILE A 526 -16.32 -23.45 -2.79
N SER A 527 -15.53 -24.46 -2.44
CA SER A 527 -15.79 -25.87 -2.77
C SER A 527 -15.58 -26.81 -1.58
N ASN A 528 -16.28 -27.94 -1.57
CA ASN A 528 -16.07 -29.06 -0.64
C ASN A 528 -16.10 -28.77 0.87
N ASN A 529 -16.43 -27.56 1.32
CA ASN A 529 -16.49 -27.20 2.73
C ASN A 529 -17.63 -27.96 3.46
N ARG A 530 -17.53 -28.05 4.79
CA ARG A 530 -18.56 -28.59 5.69
C ARG A 530 -18.90 -27.51 6.71
N ILE A 531 -20.19 -27.29 6.91
CA ILE A 531 -20.68 -26.33 7.90
C ILE A 531 -21.04 -27.09 9.16
N SER A 532 -20.36 -26.79 10.26
CA SER A 532 -20.62 -27.41 11.56
C SER A 532 -21.88 -26.84 12.20
N THR A 533 -22.76 -27.71 12.67
CA THR A 533 -23.94 -27.34 13.46
C THR A 533 -23.69 -27.33 14.97
N THR A 534 -22.44 -27.58 15.42
CA THR A 534 -22.11 -27.69 16.85
C THR A 534 -22.16 -26.34 17.59
N ILE A 535 -21.79 -25.25 16.92
CA ILE A 535 -21.88 -23.89 17.48
C ILE A 535 -23.27 -23.29 17.28
N ASN A 536 -23.85 -23.46 16.09
CA ASN A 536 -25.18 -22.98 15.75
C ASN A 536 -25.92 -24.01 14.88
N PRO A 537 -27.20 -24.35 15.14
CA PRO A 537 -27.96 -25.30 14.33
C PRO A 537 -28.05 -25.00 12.82
N ARG A 538 -27.77 -23.77 12.39
CA ARG A 538 -27.77 -23.34 10.98
C ARG A 538 -26.37 -23.05 10.41
N GLY A 539 -25.30 -23.40 11.15
CA GLY A 539 -23.93 -23.01 10.85
C GLY A 539 -23.57 -21.65 11.45
N GLY A 540 -24.28 -20.60 11.05
CA GLY A 540 -24.27 -19.27 11.64
C GLY A 540 -25.68 -18.82 12.05
N VAL A 541 -25.80 -17.72 12.78
CA VAL A 541 -27.09 -17.22 13.32
C VAL A 541 -28.17 -17.06 12.25
N TYR A 542 -27.80 -16.47 11.11
CA TYR A 542 -28.69 -16.23 9.98
C TYR A 542 -28.58 -17.32 8.91
N GLY A 543 -27.43 -17.98 8.81
CA GLY A 543 -27.24 -19.14 7.94
C GLY A 543 -25.77 -19.48 7.68
N PRO A 544 -25.49 -20.43 6.77
CA PRO A 544 -24.13 -20.84 6.44
C PRO A 544 -23.39 -19.85 5.52
N PHE A 545 -24.10 -19.15 4.63
CA PHE A 545 -23.50 -18.30 3.60
C PHE A 545 -24.26 -16.97 3.43
N ALA A 546 -23.50 -15.89 3.20
CA ALA A 546 -23.97 -14.59 2.72
C ALA A 546 -23.05 -14.07 1.60
N SER A 547 -23.52 -13.07 0.85
CA SER A 547 -22.74 -12.37 -0.19
C SER A 547 -22.03 -13.31 -1.19
N VAL A 548 -22.77 -14.34 -1.62
CA VAL A 548 -22.44 -15.23 -2.74
C VAL A 548 -23.55 -15.13 -3.77
N ASP A 549 -23.20 -15.16 -5.06
CA ASP A 549 -24.20 -15.31 -6.11
C ASP A 549 -24.93 -16.66 -5.96
N LYS A 550 -26.15 -16.72 -6.51
CA LYS A 550 -26.83 -18.02 -6.62
C LYS A 550 -26.01 -18.94 -7.53
N PRO A 551 -25.87 -20.24 -7.20
CA PRO A 551 -25.30 -21.20 -8.13
C PRO A 551 -26.02 -21.12 -9.48
N ALA A 552 -25.24 -21.14 -10.57
CA ALA A 552 -25.74 -21.15 -11.94
C ALA A 552 -26.46 -22.46 -12.28
#